data_AF-A0AAW6GLJ1-F1
#
_entry.id   AF-A0AAW6GLJ1-F1
#
_cell.length_a   1.000
_cell.length_b   1.000
_cell.length_c   1.000
_cell.angle_alpha   90.00
_cell.angle_beta   90.00
_cell.angle_gamma   90.00
#
_symmetry.space_group_name_H-M   'P 1'
#
loop_
_entity.id
_entity.type
_entity.pdbx_description
1 polymer ?
#
loop_
_entity_poly.entity_id
_entity_poly.type
_entity_poly.pdbx_seq_one_letter_code
_entity_poly.pdbx_strand_id
1 'polypeptide(L)'
;MYACRSHSVNTDYLGNSTANAQLNCINYSVSSAGALTSNGGCASGQLSVVKTTDEDLNASYTFTDKMGHVVLTRQMKGSETHDTYYVYDDKGNLCFVLQPMYQSSANLDQYAFQYKYDGRNRCIWKKLPGAGYMEMVYDNADRLVFS
;
A
#
# COMPACT_ATOMS: atom_id res chain seq x y z
N MET A 1 -32.66 4.54 29.62
CA MET A 1 -31.35 3.92 29.84
C MET A 1 -30.69 3.74 28.49
N TYR A 2 -29.67 4.55 28.17
CA TYR A 2 -28.87 4.34 26.97
C TYR A 2 -27.78 3.32 27.30
N ALA A 3 -27.89 2.12 26.75
CA ALA A 3 -26.83 1.14 26.82
C ALA A 3 -25.68 1.63 25.93
N CYS A 4 -24.61 2.14 26.54
CA CYS A 4 -23.35 2.34 25.85
C CYS A 4 -22.83 0.94 25.50
N ARG A 5 -23.12 0.48 24.28
CA ARG A 5 -22.47 -0.70 23.71
C ARG A 5 -21.03 -0.29 23.43
N SER A 6 -20.15 -0.58 24.38
CA SER A 6 -18.71 -0.58 24.14
C SER A 6 -18.44 -1.69 23.12
N HIS A 7 -18.37 -1.31 21.84
CA HIS A 7 -17.72 -2.15 20.85
C HIS A 7 -16.23 -1.96 21.08
N SER A 8 -15.52 -3.06 21.35
CA SER A 8 -14.07 -3.03 21.53
C SER A 8 -13.44 -3.37 20.20
N VAL A 9 -12.40 -2.62 19.81
CA VAL A 9 -11.57 -2.99 18.67
C VAL A 9 -11.03 -4.40 18.87
N ASN A 10 -11.27 -5.27 17.90
CA ASN A 10 -10.74 -6.64 17.90
C ASN A 10 -9.60 -6.73 16.89
N THR A 11 -8.52 -7.43 17.25
CA THR A 11 -7.36 -7.61 16.39
C THR A 11 -6.99 -9.09 16.32
N ASP A 12 -7.11 -9.67 15.13
CA ASP A 12 -6.72 -11.04 14.82
C ASP A 12 -5.43 -11.06 14.00
N TYR A 13 -4.56 -12.02 14.26
CA TYR A 13 -3.33 -12.25 13.51
C TYR A 13 -3.48 -13.50 12.64
N LEU A 14 -3.34 -13.31 11.33
CA LEU A 14 -3.57 -14.30 10.29
C LEU A 14 -2.38 -14.33 9.32
N GLY A 15 -2.36 -15.33 8.43
CA GLY A 15 -1.45 -15.37 7.29
C GLY A 15 -2.20 -15.09 5.99
N ASN A 16 -1.49 -14.59 4.97
CA ASN A 16 -2.10 -14.48 3.64
C ASN A 16 -2.44 -15.88 3.10
N SER A 17 -3.51 -15.98 2.32
CA SER A 17 -3.97 -17.27 1.78
C SER A 17 -4.63 -17.06 0.42
N THR A 18 -4.17 -17.80 -0.58
CA THR A 18 -4.76 -17.80 -1.94
C THR A 18 -6.12 -18.48 -1.98
N ALA A 19 -6.46 -19.31 -0.98
CA ALA A 19 -7.75 -19.97 -0.87
C ALA A 19 -8.86 -19.06 -0.32
N ASN A 20 -8.49 -17.93 0.32
CA ASN A 20 -9.43 -16.97 0.85
C ASN A 20 -9.29 -15.64 0.10
N ALA A 21 -10.34 -15.24 -0.63
CA ALA A 21 -10.33 -14.00 -1.40
C ALA A 21 -9.98 -12.76 -0.55
N GLN A 22 -10.37 -12.74 0.73
CA GLN A 22 -10.07 -11.65 1.66
C GLN A 22 -8.61 -11.62 2.10
N LEU A 23 -7.92 -12.77 2.09
CA LEU A 23 -6.50 -12.92 2.45
C LEU A 23 -5.59 -13.05 1.23
N ASN A 24 -6.12 -12.89 0.02
CA ASN A 24 -5.36 -12.88 -1.21
C ASN A 24 -4.73 -11.50 -1.44
N CYS A 25 -3.51 -11.48 -1.98
CA CYS A 25 -2.79 -10.28 -2.36
C CYS A 25 -2.10 -10.47 -3.70
N ILE A 26 -1.98 -9.37 -4.45
CA ILE A 26 -1.13 -9.31 -5.63
C ILE A 26 0.26 -8.83 -5.19
N ASN A 27 1.29 -9.55 -5.64
CA ASN A 27 2.67 -9.18 -5.42
C ASN A 27 3.11 -8.18 -6.50
N TYR A 28 3.17 -6.90 -6.13
CA TYR A 28 3.73 -5.86 -6.98
C TYR A 28 5.20 -5.62 -6.61
N SER A 29 6.07 -5.52 -7.61
CA SER A 29 7.46 -5.11 -7.45
C SER A 29 7.81 -3.97 -8.39
N VAL A 30 8.95 -3.33 -8.16
CA VAL A 30 9.52 -2.34 -9.06
C VAL A 30 10.68 -2.98 -9.82
N SER A 31 10.71 -2.83 -11.14
CA SER A 31 11.84 -3.28 -11.94
C SER A 31 13.05 -2.34 -11.77
N SER A 32 14.23 -2.77 -12.21
CA SER A 32 15.45 -1.94 -12.22
C SER A 32 15.31 -0.65 -13.05
N ALA A 33 14.33 -0.59 -13.96
CA ALA A 33 13.98 0.61 -14.72
C ALA A 33 13.01 1.56 -14.00
N GLY A 34 12.58 1.23 -12.77
CA GLY A 34 11.60 2.01 -12.00
C GLY A 34 10.16 1.80 -12.46
N ALA A 35 9.86 0.70 -13.17
CA ALA A 35 8.51 0.39 -13.65
C ALA A 35 7.79 -0.60 -12.72
N LEU A 36 6.50 -0.36 -12.47
CA LEU A 36 5.65 -1.28 -11.72
C LEU A 36 5.50 -2.60 -12.48
N THR A 37 5.78 -3.70 -11.80
CA THR A 37 5.62 -5.06 -12.32
C THR A 37 4.67 -5.84 -11.41
N SER A 38 3.68 -6.51 -12.00
CA SER A 38 2.81 -7.44 -11.27
C SER A 38 3.38 -8.85 -11.39
N ASN A 39 3.80 -9.44 -10.28
CA ASN A 39 4.35 -10.80 -10.22
C ASN A 39 3.25 -11.86 -9.98
N GLY A 40 1.98 -11.49 -10.11
CA GLY A 40 0.84 -12.36 -9.82
C GLY A 40 0.46 -12.39 -8.34
N GLY A 41 -0.22 -13.45 -7.90
CA GLY A 41 -0.67 -13.59 -6.51
C GLY A 41 0.47 -13.99 -5.56
N CYS A 42 0.47 -13.46 -4.33
CA CYS A 42 1.39 -13.92 -3.30
C CYS A 42 1.04 -15.34 -2.87
N ALA A 43 2.04 -16.20 -2.64
CA ALA A 43 1.79 -17.55 -2.13
C ALA A 43 1.30 -17.51 -0.68
N SER A 44 0.43 -18.44 -0.29
CA SER A 44 -0.11 -18.52 1.07
C SER A 44 1.01 -18.64 2.12
N GLY A 45 0.88 -17.91 3.24
CA GLY A 45 1.83 -17.91 4.35
C GLY A 45 3.13 -17.12 4.13
N GLN A 46 3.21 -16.30 3.07
CA GLN A 46 4.35 -15.43 2.83
C GLN A 46 4.31 -14.12 3.62
N LEU A 47 3.11 -13.59 3.89
CA LEU A 47 2.89 -12.30 4.53
C LEU A 47 2.10 -12.47 5.83
N SER A 48 2.40 -11.61 6.80
CA SER A 48 1.63 -11.48 8.03
C SER A 48 0.41 -10.59 7.78
N VAL A 49 -0.77 -11.04 8.20
CA VAL A 49 -2.02 -10.31 8.02
C VAL A 49 -2.58 -9.96 9.39
N VAL A 50 -2.78 -8.67 9.63
CA VAL A 50 -3.45 -8.19 10.84
C VAL A 50 -4.86 -7.78 10.43
N LYS A 51 -5.86 -8.49 10.92
CA LYS A 51 -7.26 -8.11 10.77
C LYS A 51 -7.67 -7.30 11.98
N THR A 52 -8.19 -6.10 11.77
CA THR A 52 -8.73 -5.25 12.82
C THR A 52 -10.20 -4.99 12.52
N THR A 53 -11.07 -5.23 13.49
CA THR A 53 -12.50 -4.89 13.41
C THR A 53 -12.77 -3.73 14.35
N ASP A 54 -13.23 -2.61 13.79
CA ASP A 54 -13.55 -1.40 14.55
C ASP A 54 -14.91 -1.50 15.27
N GLU A 55 -15.25 -0.46 16.02
CA GLU A 55 -16.50 -0.34 16.75
C GLU A 55 -17.73 -0.30 15.86
N ASP A 56 -17.55 0.10 14.61
CA ASP A 56 -18.60 0.19 13.59
C ASP A 56 -18.75 -1.12 12.78
N LEU A 57 -18.08 -2.21 13.22
CA LEU A 57 -18.05 -3.53 12.58
C LEU A 57 -17.40 -3.55 11.18
N ASN A 58 -16.62 -2.52 10.83
CA ASN A 58 -15.80 -2.54 9.62
C ASN A 58 -14.51 -3.32 9.88
N ALA A 59 -14.25 -4.28 8.99
CA ALA A 59 -13.01 -5.06 9.03
C ALA A 59 -11.94 -4.39 8.15
N SER A 60 -10.73 -4.27 8.67
CA SER A 60 -9.55 -3.86 7.92
C SER A 60 -8.48 -4.94 8.01
N TYR A 61 -7.75 -5.15 6.92
CA TYR A 61 -6.69 -6.14 6.83
C TYR A 61 -5.41 -5.44 6.40
N THR A 62 -4.36 -5.60 7.19
CA THR A 62 -3.04 -5.03 6.91
C THR A 62 -2.07 -6.17 6.65
N PHE A 63 -1.55 -6.23 5.44
CA PHE A 63 -0.60 -7.23 5.00
C PHE A 63 0.80 -6.65 5.14
N THR A 64 1.64 -7.35 5.89
CA THR A 64 3.00 -6.93 6.20
C THR A 64 3.97 -8.01 5.74
N ASP A 65 5.03 -7.61 5.05
CA ASP A 65 6.11 -8.50 4.66
C ASP A 65 7.04 -8.81 5.85
N LYS A 66 7.93 -9.79 5.69
CA LYS A 66 8.90 -10.23 6.70
C LYS A 66 9.87 -9.11 7.12
N MET A 67 10.05 -8.10 6.27
CA MET A 67 10.84 -6.91 6.56
C MET A 67 10.07 -5.85 7.37
N GLY A 68 8.79 -6.06 7.66
CA GLY A 68 7.95 -5.10 8.39
C GLY A 68 7.30 -4.03 7.51
N HIS A 69 7.43 -4.13 6.19
CA HIS A 69 6.81 -3.21 5.24
C HIS A 69 5.36 -3.61 4.97
N VAL A 70 4.44 -2.64 5.01
CA VAL A 70 3.01 -2.87 4.73
C VAL A 70 2.82 -2.92 3.22
N VAL A 71 2.49 -4.07 2.64
CA VAL A 71 2.38 -4.25 1.18
C VAL A 71 0.96 -4.05 0.66
N LEU A 72 -0.05 -4.29 1.49
CA LEU A 72 -1.46 -4.10 1.15
C LEU A 72 -2.24 -3.71 2.41
N THR A 73 -3.09 -2.70 2.28
CA THR A 73 -4.15 -2.43 3.24
C THR A 73 -5.48 -2.59 2.56
N ARG A 74 -6.29 -3.53 3.03
CA ARG A 74 -7.65 -3.76 2.56
C ARG A 74 -8.64 -3.27 3.61
N GLN A 75 -9.46 -2.30 3.25
CA GLN A 75 -10.56 -1.84 4.10
C GLN A 75 -11.87 -2.41 3.58
N MET A 76 -12.65 -3.05 4.46
CA MET A 76 -14.00 -3.51 4.13
C MET A 76 -15.00 -2.45 4.57
N LYS A 77 -15.77 -1.95 3.61
CA LYS A 77 -16.92 -1.09 3.86
C LYS A 77 -18.18 -1.88 3.51
N GLY A 78 -18.73 -2.59 4.49
CA GLY A 78 -19.79 -3.58 4.24
C GLY A 78 -19.27 -4.73 3.36
N SER A 79 -19.83 -4.88 2.16
CA SER A 79 -19.42 -5.89 1.17
C SER A 79 -18.36 -5.40 0.18
N GLU A 80 -18.06 -4.09 0.16
CA GLU A 80 -17.06 -3.53 -0.75
C GLU A 80 -15.66 -3.61 -0.12
N THR A 81 -14.69 -4.06 -0.91
CA THR A 81 -13.29 -4.12 -0.53
C THR A 81 -12.51 -3.00 -1.20
N HIS A 82 -11.85 -2.17 -0.41
CA HIS A 82 -10.98 -1.10 -0.87
C HIS A 82 -9.52 -1.48 -0.63
N ASP A 83 -8.84 -1.88 -1.70
CA ASP A 83 -7.47 -2.36 -1.65
C ASP A 83 -6.48 -1.25 -2.00
N THR A 84 -5.60 -0.92 -1.06
CA THR A 84 -4.50 0.01 -1.30
C THR A 84 -3.18 -0.74 -1.25
N TYR A 85 -2.49 -0.84 -2.38
CA TYR A 85 -1.21 -1.53 -2.47
C TYR A 85 -0.05 -0.55 -2.32
N TYR A 86 0.98 -0.98 -1.63
CA TYR A 86 2.21 -0.24 -1.40
C TYR A 86 3.35 -1.04 -2.00
N VAL A 87 4.06 -0.42 -2.94
CA VAL A 87 5.08 -1.07 -3.74
C VAL A 87 6.42 -0.45 -3.39
N TYR A 88 7.31 -1.29 -2.89
CA TYR A 88 8.64 -0.89 -2.45
C TYR A 88 9.69 -1.27 -3.49
N ASP A 89 10.77 -0.50 -3.57
CA ASP A 89 11.98 -0.88 -4.28
C ASP A 89 12.83 -1.86 -3.47
N ASP A 90 13.92 -2.36 -4.08
CA ASP A 90 14.88 -3.26 -3.43
C ASP A 90 15.59 -2.65 -2.21
N LYS A 91 15.54 -1.32 -2.05
CA LYS A 91 16.10 -0.58 -0.92
C LYS A 91 15.07 -0.34 0.19
N GLY A 92 13.80 -0.71 -0.01
CA GLY A 92 12.70 -0.48 0.93
C GLY A 92 12.05 0.90 0.82
N ASN A 93 12.34 1.67 -0.23
CA ASN A 93 11.67 2.95 -0.47
C ASN A 93 10.31 2.72 -1.15
N LEU A 94 9.29 3.48 -0.73
CA LEU A 94 7.94 3.38 -1.27
C LEU A 94 7.83 4.06 -2.63
N CYS A 95 7.88 3.29 -3.72
CA CYS A 95 7.83 3.83 -5.08
C CYS A 95 6.41 4.06 -5.60
N PHE A 96 5.46 3.18 -5.25
CA PHE A 96 4.08 3.33 -5.73
C PHE A 96 3.07 3.07 -4.63
N VAL A 97 2.00 3.86 -4.62
CA VAL A 97 0.80 3.58 -3.82
C VAL A 97 -0.38 3.50 -4.77
N LEU A 98 -0.90 2.29 -4.97
CA LEU A 98 -2.01 2.03 -5.89
C LEU A 98 -3.31 2.14 -5.11
N GLN A 99 -4.17 3.07 -5.51
CA GLN A 99 -5.49 3.25 -4.93
C GLN A 99 -6.42 2.08 -5.31
N PRO A 100 -7.53 1.86 -4.58
CA PRO A 100 -8.50 0.82 -4.90
C PRO A 100 -9.01 0.85 -6.34
N MET A 101 -9.20 2.05 -6.89
CA MET A 101 -9.65 2.24 -8.28
C MET A 101 -8.67 1.72 -9.32
N TYR A 102 -7.38 1.58 -8.99
CA TYR A 102 -6.37 1.04 -9.91
C TYR A 102 -6.68 -0.40 -10.33
N GLN A 103 -7.28 -1.19 -9.43
CA GLN A 103 -7.67 -2.58 -9.71
C GLN A 103 -8.78 -2.66 -10.76
N SER A 104 -9.68 -1.66 -10.80
CA SER A 104 -10.73 -1.56 -11.81
C SER A 104 -10.26 -0.88 -13.09
N SER A 105 -9.36 0.11 -12.97
CA SER A 105 -8.80 0.86 -14.09
C SER A 105 -7.30 1.02 -13.88
N ALA A 106 -6.51 0.25 -14.64
CA ALA A 106 -5.05 0.20 -14.53
C ALA A 106 -4.37 1.47 -15.08
N ASN A 107 -4.71 2.63 -14.53
CA ASN A 107 -4.17 3.94 -14.89
C ASN A 107 -3.34 4.50 -13.73
N LEU A 108 -2.01 4.37 -13.84
CA LEU A 108 -1.06 4.87 -12.84
C LEU A 108 -1.08 6.39 -12.71
N ASP A 109 -1.48 7.11 -13.76
CA ASP A 109 -1.51 8.56 -13.73
C ASP A 109 -2.75 9.11 -13.00
N GLN A 110 -3.83 8.33 -12.95
CA GLN A 110 -5.07 8.72 -12.29
C GLN A 110 -5.29 8.08 -10.93
N TYR A 111 -4.74 6.88 -10.69
CA TYR A 111 -5.04 6.07 -9.50
C TYR A 111 -3.81 5.55 -8.78
N ALA A 112 -2.62 6.06 -9.09
CA ALA A 112 -1.42 5.74 -8.33
C ALA A 112 -0.66 7.00 -7.92
N PHE A 113 -0.17 6.97 -6.68
CA PHE A 113 0.93 7.84 -6.27
C PHE A 113 2.22 7.19 -6.74
N GLN A 114 3.10 8.00 -7.32
CA GLN A 114 4.38 7.53 -7.84
C GLN A 114 5.48 8.36 -7.20
N TYR A 115 6.54 7.71 -6.76
CA TYR A 115 7.68 8.33 -6.09
C TYR A 115 8.96 7.77 -6.69
N LYS A 116 9.94 8.64 -6.92
CA LYS A 116 11.28 8.25 -7.34
C LYS A 116 12.30 8.80 -6.36
N TYR A 117 13.28 7.97 -6.07
CA TYR A 117 14.32 8.24 -5.12
C TYR A 117 15.68 8.30 -5.82
N ASP A 118 16.58 9.12 -5.28
CA ASP A 118 17.98 9.13 -5.70
C ASP A 118 18.78 7.97 -5.07
N GLY A 119 20.06 7.89 -5.39
CA GLY A 119 20.98 6.90 -4.82
C GLY A 119 21.08 6.95 -3.28
N ARG A 120 20.70 8.09 -2.66
CA ARG A 120 20.76 8.37 -1.22
C ARG A 120 19.39 8.23 -0.54
N ASN A 121 18.39 7.61 -1.19
CA ASN A 121 17.02 7.42 -0.68
C ASN A 121 16.26 8.74 -0.43
N ARG A 122 16.60 9.82 -1.14
CA ARG A 122 15.87 11.09 -1.08
C ARG A 122 14.85 11.13 -2.23
N CYS A 123 13.61 11.51 -1.93
CA CYS A 123 12.55 11.60 -2.93
C CYS A 123 12.79 12.81 -3.83
N ILE A 124 13.21 12.55 -5.07
CA ILE A 124 13.53 13.57 -6.08
C ILE A 124 12.36 13.86 -7.02
N TRP A 125 11.35 13.01 -7.03
CA TRP A 125 10.21 13.17 -7.89
C TRP A 125 9.01 12.49 -7.26
N LYS A 126 7.87 13.16 -7.26
CA LYS A 126 6.60 12.62 -6.83
C LYS A 126 5.52 12.98 -7.83
N LYS A 127 4.59 12.07 -8.10
CA LYS A 127 3.41 12.33 -8.92
C LYS A 127 2.18 11.91 -8.17
N LEU A 128 1.25 12.85 -8.09
CA LEU A 128 -0.04 12.66 -7.46
C LEU A 128 -1.04 12.12 -8.50
N PRO A 129 -1.93 11.21 -8.11
CA PRO A 129 -2.97 10.69 -8.99
C PRO A 129 -3.90 11.83 -9.45
N GLY A 130 -4.09 11.95 -10.76
CA GLY A 130 -4.91 12.98 -11.38
C GLY A 130 -4.27 14.38 -11.42
N ALA A 131 -3.03 14.52 -10.94
CA ALA A 131 -2.32 15.80 -10.89
C ALA A 131 -0.94 15.72 -11.57
N GLY A 132 -0.31 16.88 -11.69
CA GLY A 132 1.05 16.98 -12.22
C GLY A 132 2.07 16.27 -11.33
N TYR A 133 3.25 16.03 -11.91
CA TYR A 133 4.41 15.63 -11.12
C TYR A 133 5.04 16.86 -10.47
N MET A 134 5.76 16.62 -9.39
CA MET A 134 6.59 17.58 -8.68
C MET A 134 8.00 17.01 -8.58
N GLU A 135 8.97 17.79 -9.02
CA GLU A 135 10.38 17.43 -8.97
C GLU A 135 11.02 18.16 -7.79
N MET A 136 11.80 17.44 -7.00
CA MET A 136 12.45 17.95 -5.81
C MET A 136 13.95 17.81 -5.99
N VAL A 137 14.65 18.94 -6.05
CA VAL A 137 16.11 18.96 -6.20
C VAL A 137 16.73 19.32 -4.85
N TYR A 138 17.75 18.57 -4.45
CA TYR A 138 18.47 18.76 -3.19
C TYR A 138 19.93 19.11 -3.46
N ASP A 139 20.50 19.97 -2.63
CA ASP A 139 21.93 20.21 -2.63
C ASP A 139 22.72 19.09 -1.91
N ASN A 140 24.05 19.22 -1.88
CA ASN A 140 24.94 18.28 -1.18
C ASN A 140 24.76 18.30 0.34
N ALA A 141 24.15 19.34 0.90
CA ALA A 141 23.87 19.48 2.32
C ALA A 141 22.44 19.00 2.70
N ASP A 142 21.79 18.25 1.80
CA ASP A 142 20.44 17.70 1.98
C ASP A 142 19.34 18.77 2.14
N ARG A 143 19.57 19.98 1.64
CA ARG A 143 18.57 21.05 1.62
C ARG A 143 17.83 21.05 0.30
N LEU A 144 16.50 21.14 0.37
CA LEU A 144 15.65 21.30 -0.80
C LEU A 144 15.92 22.68 -1.43
N VAL A 145 16.38 22.68 -2.68
CA VAL A 145 16.70 23.90 -3.43
C VAL A 145 15.63 24.25 -4.45
N PHE A 146 14.78 23.29 -4.85
CA PHE A 146 13.74 23.49 -5.85
C PHE A 146 12.58 22.49 -5.67
N SER A 147 11.34 22.94 -5.89
CA SER A 147 10.09 22.15 -5.86
C SER A 147 9.01 22.71 -6.75
#